data_AF-K1U7Y1-F1
#
_entry.id   AF-K1U7Y1-F1
#
_cell.length_a   1.000
_cell.length_b   1.000
_cell.length_c   1.000
_cell.angle_alpha   90.00
_cell.angle_beta   90.00
_cell.angle_gamma   90.00
#
_symmetry.space_group_name_H-M   'P 1'
#
loop_
_entity.id
_entity.type
_entity.pdbx_description
1 polymer ?
#
loop_
_entity_poly.entity_id
_entity_poly.type
_entity_poly.pdbx_seq_one_letter_code
_entity_poly.pdbx_strand_id
1 'polypeptide(L)' 'QILHDALWATSHKRGTERHLAEAAEVFEEVENSPVMQKLWESYRKKFFYAADLEWSIIMGAVRSLYALSEKGSSL' A
#
# COMPACT_ATOMS: atom_id res chain seq x y z
N GLN A 1 10.96 -4.28 -13.63
CA GLN A 1 10.14 -3.42 -14.52
C GLN A 1 8.62 -3.58 -14.38
N ILE A 2 7.95 -4.70 -14.72
CA ILE A 2 6.47 -4.75 -14.92
C ILE A 2 5.63 -4.04 -13.84
N LEU A 3 5.88 -4.31 -12.55
CA LEU A 3 5.10 -3.70 -11.46
C LEU A 3 5.33 -2.19 -11.35
N HIS A 4 6.59 -1.76 -11.43
CA HIS A 4 6.95 -0.34 -11.43
C HIS A 4 6.29 0.39 -12.59
N ASP A 5 6.41 -0.15 -13.80
CA ASP A 5 5.91 0.50 -15.01
C ASP A 5 4.38 0.59 -14.98
N ALA A 6 3.70 -0.45 -14.47
CA ALA A 6 2.26 -0.43 -14.28
C ALA A 6 1.80 0.59 -13.23
N LEU A 7 2.54 0.70 -12.12
CA LEU A 7 2.27 1.70 -11.07
C LEU A 7 2.46 3.12 -11.62
N TRP A 8 3.59 3.37 -12.28
CA TRP A 8 3.91 4.67 -12.88
C TRP A 8 2.90 5.06 -13.97
N ALA A 9 2.55 4.14 -14.86
CA ALA A 9 1.55 4.40 -15.91
C ALA A 9 0.17 4.73 -15.31
N THR A 10 -0.20 4.07 -14.22
CA THR A 10 -1.45 4.34 -13.50
C THR A 10 -1.43 5.71 -12.83
N SER A 11 -0.34 6.06 -12.14
CA SER A 11 -0.21 7.36 -11.49
C SER A 11 -0.16 8.51 -12.50
N HIS A 12 0.60 8.34 -13.58
CA HIS A 12 0.72 9.34 -14.63
C HIS A 12 -0.61 9.59 -15.35
N LYS A 13 -1.37 8.53 -15.66
CA LYS A 13 -2.72 8.67 -16.24
C LYS A 13 -3.68 9.44 -15.33
N ARG A 14 -3.47 9.40 -14.01
CA ARG A 14 -4.27 10.11 -13.01
C ARG A 14 -3.70 11.49 -12.63
N GLY A 15 -2.51 11.85 -13.12
CA GLY A 15 -1.81 13.07 -12.74
C GLY A 15 -1.34 13.08 -11.28
N THR A 16 -1.06 11.90 -10.72
CA THR A 16 -0.68 11.69 -9.31
C THR A 16 0.72 11.12 -9.14
N GLU A 17 1.56 11.14 -10.18
CA GLU A 17 2.93 10.63 -10.13
C GLU A 17 3.79 11.33 -9.08
N ARG A 18 3.53 12.61 -8.80
CA ARG A 18 4.23 13.37 -7.74
C ARG A 18 4.02 12.77 -6.34
N HIS A 19 2.88 12.12 -6.11
CA HIS A 19 2.55 11.52 -4.81
C HIS A 19 3.32 10.23 -4.54
N LEU A 20 3.96 9.63 -5.56
CA LEU A 20 4.84 8.48 -5.36
C LEU A 20 6.06 8.86 -4.51
N ALA A 21 6.55 10.10 -4.61
CA ALA A 21 7.64 10.59 -3.76
C ALA A 21 7.26 10.67 -2.27
N GLU A 22 5.98 10.81 -1.98
CA GLU A 22 5.40 10.93 -0.63
C GLU A 22 4.94 9.56 -0.08
N ALA A 23 5.14 8.46 -0.82
CA ALA A 23 4.56 7.16 -0.48
C ALA A 23 4.96 6.67 0.92
N ALA A 24 6.20 6.90 1.35
CA ALA A 24 6.67 6.49 2.66
C ALA A 24 5.91 7.17 3.81
N GLU A 25 5.70 8.49 3.69
CA GLU A 25 4.96 9.32 4.65
C GLU A 25 3.48 8.94 4.67
N VAL A 26 2.87 8.77 3.49
CA VAL A 26 1.48 8.31 3.35
C VAL A 26 1.28 6.95 4.00
N PHE A 27 2.21 6.01 3.82
CA PHE A 27 2.12 4.70 4.48
C PHE A 27 2.24 4.82 6.00
N GLU A 28 3.10 5.70 6.51
CA GLU A 28 3.23 5.95 7.96
C GLU A 28 1.95 6.55 8.56
N GLU A 29 1.35 7.53 7.89
CA GLU A 29 0.08 8.13 8.31
C GLU A 29 -1.04 7.07 8.32
N VAL A 30 -1.16 6.30 7.25
CA VAL A 30 -2.19 5.26 7.12
C VAL A 30 -1.99 4.17 8.19
N GLU A 31 -0.77 3.67 8.35
CA GLU A 31 -0.44 2.61 9.30
C GLU A 31 -0.77 2.99 10.74
N ASN A 32 -0.46 4.24 11.13
CA ASN A 32 -0.67 4.75 12.47
C ASN A 32 -2.08 5.30 12.71
N SER A 33 -2.93 5.38 11.67
CA SER A 33 -4.29 5.90 11.80
C SER A 33 -5.20 4.92 12.56
N PRO A 34 -5.72 5.29 13.75
CA PRO A 34 -6.65 4.43 14.49
C PRO A 34 -7.96 4.20 13.73
N VAL A 35 -8.34 5.16 12.87
CA VAL A 35 -9.54 5.06 12.03
C VAL A 35 -9.35 3.95 11.01
N MET A 36 -8.22 3.92 10.31
CA MET A 36 -7.93 2.89 9.31
C MET A 36 -7.85 1.49 9.93
N GLN A 37 -7.20 1.37 11.09
CA GLN A 37 -7.13 0.12 11.86
C GLN A 37 -8.52 -0.39 12.23
N LYS A 38 -9.39 0.48 12.75
CA LYS A 38 -10.77 0.11 13.13
C LYS A 38 -11.63 -0.29 11.92
N LEU A 39 -11.44 0.38 10.77
CA LEU A 39 -12.11 0.00 9.52
C LEU A 39 -11.68 -1.40 9.08
N TRP A 40 -10.38 -1.71 9.17
CA TRP A 40 -9.85 -3.03 8.86
C TRP A 40 -10.37 -4.12 9.80
N GLU A 41 -10.38 -3.88 11.11
CA GLU A 41 -10.97 -4.84 12.06
C GLU A 41 -12.45 -5.11 11.79
N SER A 42 -13.21 -4.07 11.47
CA SER A 42 -14.63 -4.21 11.10
C SER A 42 -14.80 -5.05 9.83
N TYR A 43 -13.89 -4.89 8.87
CA TYR A 43 -13.84 -5.70 7.66
C TYR A 43 -13.58 -7.17 7.97
N ARG A 44 -12.53 -7.47 8.74
CA ARG A 44 -12.13 -8.85 9.12
C ARG A 44 -13.24 -9.61 9.85
N LYS A 45 -14.03 -8.91 10.69
CA LYS A 45 -15.18 -9.51 11.38
C LYS A 45 -16.29 -9.95 10.43
N LYS A 46 -16.42 -9.30 9.28
CA LYS A 46 -17.46 -9.58 8.28
C LYS A 46 -17.03 -10.61 7.25
N PHE A 47 -15.73 -10.68 6.93
CA PHE A 47 -15.22 -11.48 5.82
C PHE A 47 -14.19 -12.51 6.31
N PHE A 48 -14.61 -13.78 6.38
CA PHE A 48 -13.81 -14.87 6.95
C PHE A 48 -12.45 -15.06 6.26
N TYR A 49 -12.35 -14.81 4.96
CA TYR A 49 -11.09 -14.96 4.23
C TYR A 49 -10.00 -13.96 4.67
N ALA A 50 -10.40 -12.90 5.36
CA ALA A 50 -9.49 -11.90 5.92
C ALA A 50 -9.32 -12.06 7.44
N ALA A 51 -9.96 -13.06 8.08
CA ALA A 51 -9.99 -13.19 9.53
C ALA A 51 -8.57 -13.21 10.15
N ASP A 52 -7.65 -13.91 9.50
CA ASP A 52 -6.27 -14.09 9.98
C ASP A 52 -5.28 -13.02 9.47
N LEU A 53 -5.77 -12.03 8.73
CA LEU A 53 -4.94 -10.96 8.17
C LEU A 53 -4.96 -9.74 9.10
N GLU A 54 -4.03 -9.70 10.05
CA GLU A 54 -3.86 -8.54 10.93
C GLU A 54 -3.45 -7.27 10.17
N TRP A 55 -3.71 -6.10 10.77
CA TRP A 55 -3.37 -4.80 10.17
C TRP A 55 -1.88 -4.69 9.83
N SER A 56 -1.02 -5.15 10.73
CA SER A 56 0.44 -5.21 10.56
C SER A 56 0.86 -6.06 9.36
N ILE A 57 0.19 -7.19 9.13
CA ILE A 57 0.45 -8.07 7.97
C ILE A 57 0.14 -7.32 6.67
N ILE A 58 -1.00 -6.62 6.62
CA ILE A 58 -1.41 -5.85 5.44
C ILE A 58 -0.45 -4.70 5.18
N MET A 59 -0.12 -3.89 6.18
CA MET A 59 0.81 -2.77 6.00
C MET A 59 2.22 -3.23 5.64
N GLY A 60 2.70 -4.32 6.23
CA GLY A 60 3.95 -4.96 5.86
C GLY A 60 3.97 -5.43 4.40
N ALA A 61 2.87 -6.02 3.93
CA ALA A 61 2.73 -6.45 2.54
C ALA A 61 2.70 -5.26 1.56
N VAL A 62 1.97 -4.19 1.88
CA VAL A 62 1.90 -2.97 1.06
C VAL A 62 3.29 -2.32 0.93
N ARG A 63 4.01 -2.15 2.04
CA ARG A 63 5.37 -1.59 2.04
C ARG A 63 6.35 -2.46 1.24
N SER A 64 6.25 -3.78 1.41
CA SER A 64 7.10 -4.73 0.67
C SER A 64 6.84 -4.70 -0.83
N LEU A 65 5.56 -4.61 -1.23
CA LEU A 65 5.16 -4.52 -2.63
C LEU A 65 5.66 -3.22 -3.27
N TYR A 66 5.55 -2.10 -2.56
CA TYR A 66 6.09 -0.82 -3.02
C TYR A 66 7.63 -0.86 -3.11
N ALA A 67 8.32 -1.40 -2.12
CA ALA A 67 9.77 -1.57 -2.19
C ALA A 67 10.21 -2.45 -3.38
N LEU A 68 9.39 -3.44 -3.77
CA LEU A 68 9.63 -4.26 -4.96
C LEU A 68 9.44 -3.46 -6.26
N SER A 69 8.50 -2.51 -6.32
CA SER A 69 8.39 -1.62 -7.48
C SER A 69 9.64 -0.75 -7.63
N GLU A 70 10.17 -0.20 -6.53
CA GLU A 70 11.35 0.67 -6.59
C GLU A 70 12.65 -0.07 -6.97
N LYS A 71 12.86 -1.28 -6.45
CA LYS A 71 14.03 -2.11 -6.78
C LYS A 71 14.09 -2.50 -8.25
N GLY A 72 12.93 -2.55 -8.92
CA GLY A 72 12.83 -2.79 -10.35
C GLY A 72 13.36 -1.64 -11.22
N SER A 73 13.55 -0.44 -10.68
CA SER A 73 13.93 0.77 -11.45
C SER A 73 15.42 1.12 -11.39
N SER A 74 16.20 0.38 -10.60
CA SER A 74 17.64 0.65 -10.39
C SER A 74 18.57 -0.14 -11.34
N LEU A 75 18.07 -0.59 -12.49
CA LEU A 75 18.82 -1.22 -13.59
C LEU A 75 18.57 -0.43 -14.88
#